data_AF-K5VYU6-F1
#
_entry.id   AF-K5VYU6-F1
#
_cell.length_a   1.000
_cell.length_b   1.000
_cell.length_c   1.000
_cell.angle_alpha   90.00
_cell.angle_beta   90.00
_cell.angle_gamma   90.00
#
_symmetry.space_group_name_H-M   'P 1'
#
loop_
_entity.id
_entity.type
_entity.pdbx_description
1 polymer ?
#
loop_
_entity_poly.entity_id
_entity_poly.type
_entity_poly.pdbx_seq_one_letter_code
_entity_poly.pdbx_strand_id
1 'polypeptide(L)' 'KPRYFGPMVVLRRTAGGSYILAELDGSISKLRFAAFRLVPYHPRDIRTIPVTKLTDATPEELDEV' A
#
# COMPACT_ATOMS: atom_id res chain seq x y z
N LYS A 1 2.71 14.71 -18.47
CA LYS A 1 2.06 13.38 -18.34
C LYS A 1 2.28 12.88 -16.91
N PRO A 2 1.25 12.43 -16.18
CA PRO A 2 1.41 11.93 -14.82
C PRO A 2 2.39 10.75 -14.79
N ARG A 3 3.23 10.69 -13.76
CA ARG A 3 4.19 9.61 -13.50
C ARG A 3 3.83 8.99 -12.15
N TYR A 4 3.53 7.71 -12.17
CA TYR A 4 3.20 6.94 -10.97
C TYR A 4 4.42 6.08 -10.59
N PHE A 5 4.64 5.87 -9.29
CA PHE A 5 5.76 5.04 -8.80
C PHE A 5 5.59 3.57 -9.21
N GLY A 6 4.35 3.09 -9.22
CA GLY A 6 4.02 1.71 -9.53
C GLY A 6 2.80 1.27 -8.72
N PRO A 7 2.42 -0.01 -8.83
CA PRO A 7 1.48 -0.61 -7.90
C PRO A 7 2.12 -0.69 -6.51
N MET A 8 1.42 -0.15 -5.51
CA MET A 8 1.78 -0.23 -4.10
C MET A 8 0.60 -0.79 -3.31
N VAL A 9 0.88 -1.38 -2.15
CA VAL A 9 -0.14 -1.90 -1.24
C VAL A 9 -0.46 -0.85 -0.19
N VAL A 10 -1.75 -0.64 0.05
CA VAL A 10 -2.21 0.18 1.18
C VAL A 10 -2.13 -0.63 2.45
N LEU A 11 -1.29 -0.20 3.40
CA LEU A 11 -1.20 -0.82 4.71
C LEU A 11 -2.26 -0.25 5.65
N ARG A 12 -2.30 1.08 5.77
CA ARG A 12 -3.16 1.77 6.73
C ARG A 12 -3.63 3.13 6.23
N ARG A 13 -4.86 3.49 6.61
CA ARG A 13 -5.35 4.87 6.59
C ARG A 13 -5.18 5.50 7.97
N THR A 14 -4.43 6.59 8.04
CA THR A 14 -4.26 7.40 9.25
C THR A 14 -5.54 8.17 9.59
N ALA A 15 -5.70 8.59 10.85
CA ALA A 15 -6.84 9.39 11.28
C ALA A 15 -6.98 10.72 10.49
N GLY A 16 -5.86 11.31 10.06
CA GLY A 16 -5.84 12.50 9.20
C GLY A 16 -6.17 12.24 7.73
N GLY A 17 -6.54 11.01 7.35
CA GLY A 17 -6.96 10.66 5.99
C GLY A 17 -5.81 10.44 5.00
N SER A 18 -4.56 10.48 5.45
CA SER A 18 -3.40 10.03 4.66
C SER A 18 -3.21 8.52 4.74
N TYR A 19 -2.50 7.94 3.79
CA TYR A 19 -2.22 6.51 3.69
C TYR A 19 -0.73 6.22 3.85
N ILE A 20 -0.45 5.11 4.51
CA ILE A 20 0.87 4.48 4.54
C ILE A 20 0.83 3.32 3.54
N LEU A 21 1.85 3.25 2.69
CA LEU A 21 1.94 2.27 1.61
C LEU A 21 3.20 1.43 1.75
N ALA A 22 3.18 0.23 1.18
CA ALA A 22 4.34 -0.60 0.93
C ALA A 22 4.51 -0.91 -0.55
N GLU A 23 5.75 -1.09 -0.96
CA GLU A 23 6.09 -1.68 -2.25
C GLU A 23 5.75 -3.18 -2.24
N LEU A 24 5.74 -3.81 -3.43
CA LEU A 24 5.38 -5.23 -3.56
C LEU A 24 6.42 -6.20 -2.99
N ASP A 25 7.58 -5.70 -2.55
CA ASP A 25 8.64 -6.46 -1.87
C ASP A 25 8.54 -6.36 -0.34
N GLY A 26 7.49 -5.72 0.18
CA GLY A 26 7.30 -5.49 1.61
C GLY A 26 7.97 -4.24 2.17
N SER A 27 8.74 -3.50 1.37
CA SER A 27 9.36 -2.26 1.81
C SER A 27 8.31 -1.19 2.12
N ILE A 28 8.22 -0.79 3.39
CA ILE A 28 7.29 0.26 3.83
C ILE A 28 7.82 1.63 3.40
N SER A 29 6.96 2.42 2.73
CA SER A 29 7.28 3.81 2.40
C SER A 29 7.38 4.66 3.67
N LYS A 30 8.49 5.38 3.79
CA LYS A 30 8.69 6.40 4.84
C LYS A 30 7.77 7.62 4.68
N LEU A 31 7.17 7.79 3.50
CA LEU A 31 6.26 8.89 3.18
C LEU A 31 4.81 8.51 3.45
N ARG A 32 4.02 9.51 3.85
CA ARG A 32 2.55 9.42 3.90
C ARG A 32 1.95 10.07 2.66
N PHE A 33 0.95 9.41 2.08
CA PHE A 33 0.31 9.84 0.85
C PHE A 33 -1.09 10.38 1.13
N ALA A 34 -1.38 11.60 0.67
CA ALA A 34 -2.74 12.11 0.71
C ALA A 34 -3.65 11.30 -0.22
N ALA A 35 -4.92 11.13 0.16
CA ALA A 35 -5.90 10.34 -0.61
C ALA A 35 -5.98 10.74 -2.10
N PHE A 36 -5.93 12.04 -2.41
CA PHE A 36 -6.01 12.55 -3.78
C PHE A 36 -4.78 12.25 -4.66
N ARG A 37 -3.68 11.76 -4.06
CA ARG A 37 -2.48 11.31 -4.79
C ARG A 37 -2.54 9.82 -5.15
N LEU A 38 -3.51 9.08 -4.62
CA LEU A 38 -3.68 7.66 -4.88
C LEU A 38 -4.70 7.43 -5.98
N VAL A 39 -4.39 6.48 -6.84
CA VAL A 39 -5.31 5.97 -7.87
C VAL A 39 -5.45 4.47 -7.62
N PRO A 40 -6.69 3.93 -7.49
CA PRO A 40 -6.89 2.50 -7.34
C PRO A 40 -6.23 1.72 -8.48
N TYR A 41 -5.46 0.71 -8.15
CA TYR A 41 -4.87 -0.19 -9.15
C TYR A 41 -5.96 -1.11 -9.70
N HIS A 42 -6.13 -1.13 -11.02
CA HIS A 42 -7.06 -2.04 -11.69
C HIS A 42 -6.28 -3.24 -12.26
N PRO A 43 -6.27 -4.39 -11.57
CA PRO A 43 -5.51 -5.54 -12.02
C PRO A 43 -6.14 -6.15 -13.28
N ARG A 44 -5.32 -6.74 -14.15
CA ARG A 44 -5.79 -7.45 -15.35
C ARG A 44 -6.49 -8.77 -15.03
N ASP A 45 -6.15 -9.37 -13.90
CA ASP A 45 -6.73 -10.61 -13.38
C ASP A 45 -7.03 -10.41 -11.89
N ILE A 46 -8.27 -10.71 -11.47
CA ILE A 46 -8.73 -10.47 -10.10
C ILE A 46 -8.28 -11.67 -9.26
N ARG A 47 -7.11 -11.53 -8.64
CA ARG A 47 -6.62 -12.45 -7.62
C ARG A 47 -6.61 -11.73 -6.28
N THR A 48 -7.36 -12.24 -5.32
CA THR A 48 -7.26 -11.77 -3.93
C THR A 48 -5.97 -12.31 -3.34
N ILE A 49 -4.98 -11.44 -3.16
CA ILE A 49 -3.70 -11.77 -2.55
C ILE A 49 -3.69 -11.11 -1.15
N PRO A 50 -3.59 -11.90 -0.06
CA PRO A 50 -3.39 -11.34 1.27
C PRO A 50 -2.15 -10.47 1.30
N VAL A 51 -2.25 -9.29 1.93
CA VAL A 51 -1.13 -8.34 2.03
C VAL A 51 0.12 -9.00 2.64
N THR A 52 -0.08 -9.85 3.64
CA THR A 52 0.99 -10.61 4.31
C THR A 52 1.78 -11.52 3.37
N LYS A 53 1.17 -12.04 2.29
CA LYS A 53 1.90 -12.82 1.27
C LYS A 53 2.74 -11.96 0.34
N LEU A 54 2.47 -10.66 0.31
CA LEU A 54 3.14 -9.74 -0.58
C LEU A 54 4.26 -8.98 0.13
N THR A 55 4.07 -8.69 1.42
CA THR A 55 5.01 -7.88 2.18
C THR A 55 5.94 -8.68 3.07
N ASP A 56 5.82 -10.01 3.10
CA ASP A 56 6.47 -10.94 4.05
C ASP A 56 6.30 -10.54 5.54
N ALA A 57 5.43 -9.56 5.81
CA ALA A 57 5.19 -8.98 7.12
C ALA A 57 4.14 -9.79 7.88
N THR A 58 4.32 -9.93 9.18
CA THR A 58 3.30 -10.54 10.03
C THR A 58 2.13 -9.57 10.26
N PRO A 59 0.91 -10.06 10.52
CA PRO A 59 -0.23 -9.19 10.84
C PRO A 59 0.06 -8.22 12.01
N GLU A 60 0.83 -8.67 13.00
CA GLU A 60 1.21 -7.87 14.16
C GLU A 60 2.09 -6.67 13.75
N GLU A 61 3.04 -6.88 12.84
CA GLU A 61 3.88 -5.80 12.30
C GLU A 61 3.07 -4.77 11.51
N LEU A 62 1.97 -5.20 10.88
CA LEU A 62 1.08 -4.30 10.14
C LEU A 62 0.17 -3.46 11.05
N ASP A 63 -0.19 -3.99 12.22
CA ASP A 63 -1.01 -3.29 13.21
C ASP A 63 -0.21 -2.21 13.96
N GLU A 64 1.11 -2.34 14.02
CA GLU A 64 2.03 -1.37 14.63
C GLU A 64 2.33 -0.14 13.74
N VAL A 65 2.02 -0.21 12.45
CA VAL A 65 2.24 0.85 11.44
C VAL A 65 1.13 1.90 11.47
#